data_AF-A0A8S3I5M0-F1
#
_entry.id   AF-A0A8S3I5M0-F1
#
_cell.length_a   1.000
_cell.length_b   1.000
_cell.length_c   1.000
_cell.angle_alpha   90.00
_cell.angle_beta   90.00
_cell.angle_gamma   90.00
#
_symmetry.space_group_name_H-M   'P 1'
#
loop_
_entity.id
_entity.type
_entity.pdbx_description
1 polymer ?
#
loop_
_entity_poly.entity_id
_entity_poly.type
_entity_poly.pdbx_seq_one_letter_code
_entity_poly.pdbx_strand_id
1 'polypeptide(L)'
;LPETYENLNTFHRFLFIRCISPDRTILEARHYIQNSLGIKYLEIPVLSLELLWEESNSKTSLLGLLSSGADPTSNIQTLAKKKNIDLFIVSMGQGQEVLARRYLQQTVQSGGWLLLQNAHLGLDYLEEFHENLISMDTFDPSFRVWLTTETHSEFAIQILQSSIKFTNEPPQGVRAGLKRTYGLITQDKLEYIETIYWRPLLYATSFLHSILQERRKFGPLGWNIPYGKIKKFILDLNYFFQW
;
A
#
# COMPACT_ATOMS: atom_id res chain seq x y z
N LEU A 1 26.25 19.98 16.75
CA LEU A 1 26.16 21.01 17.81
C LEU A 1 27.59 21.28 18.28
N PRO A 2 27.91 22.48 18.82
CA PRO A 2 29.19 22.74 19.47
C PRO A 2 29.49 21.70 20.57
N GLU A 3 30.77 21.48 20.88
CA GLU A 3 31.23 20.47 21.87
C GLU A 3 30.59 20.65 23.26
N THR A 4 30.21 21.87 23.63
CA THR A 4 29.51 22.18 24.89
C THR A 4 28.15 21.48 25.05
N TYR A 5 27.58 20.94 23.97
CA TYR A 5 26.29 20.26 23.97
C TYR A 5 26.40 18.73 23.81
N GLU A 6 27.59 18.15 23.94
CA GLU A 6 27.80 16.69 23.85
C GLU A 6 27.11 15.91 24.98
N ASN A 7 26.93 16.54 26.14
CA ASN A 7 26.25 15.95 27.29
C ASN A 7 24.73 15.85 27.12
N LEU A 8 24.15 16.39 26.05
CA LEU A 8 22.73 16.28 25.79
C LEU A 8 22.38 14.86 25.30
N ASN A 9 21.44 14.22 25.99
CA ASN A 9 20.84 13.00 25.47
C ASN A 9 20.10 13.27 24.13
N THR A 10 19.81 12.20 23.38
CA THR A 10 19.24 12.33 22.03
C THR A 10 17.90 13.08 22.02
N PHE A 11 17.10 12.98 23.09
CA PHE A 11 15.83 13.69 23.21
C PHE A 11 16.01 15.19 23.47
N HIS A 12 16.90 15.58 24.38
CA HIS A 12 17.22 16.98 24.65
C HIS A 12 17.83 17.66 23.43
N ARG A 13 18.69 16.94 22.69
CA ARG A 13 19.23 17.42 21.41
C ARG A 13 18.12 17.67 20.37
N PHE A 14 17.15 16.75 20.26
CA PHE A 14 15.99 16.93 19.39
C PHE A 14 15.17 18.18 19.77
N LEU A 15 14.85 18.35 21.07
CA LEU A 15 14.12 19.53 21.56
C LEU A 15 14.88 20.83 21.27
N PHE A 16 16.20 20.83 21.49
CA PHE A 16 17.04 22.00 21.21
C PHE A 16 17.01 22.40 19.74
N ILE A 17 17.17 21.43 18.83
CA ILE A 17 17.15 21.71 17.38
C ILE A 17 15.76 22.13 16.92
N ARG A 18 14.70 21.56 17.49
CA ARG A 18 13.32 22.03 17.22
C ARG A 18 13.12 23.50 17.59
N CYS A 19 13.74 23.99 18.66
CA CYS A 19 13.62 25.38 19.09
C CYS A 19 14.42 26.36 18.20
N ILE A 20 15.58 25.95 17.67
CA ILE A 20 16.51 26.86 16.96
C ILE A 20 16.40 26.73 15.43
N SER A 21 16.11 25.54 14.92
CA SER A 21 16.11 25.24 13.49
C SER A 21 14.93 24.31 13.13
N PRO A 22 13.72 24.87 12.98
CA PRO A 22 12.51 24.10 12.67
C PRO A 22 12.65 23.24 11.40
N ASP A 23 13.40 23.72 10.42
CA ASP A 23 13.74 23.03 9.16
C ASP A 23 14.48 21.70 9.39
N ARG A 24 15.28 21.60 10.45
CA ARG A 24 16.04 20.38 10.81
C ARG A 24 15.27 19.44 11.75
N THR A 25 14.09 19.85 12.23
CA THR A 25 13.28 19.07 13.18
C THR A 25 12.97 17.67 12.64
N ILE A 26 12.62 17.54 11.36
CA ILE A 26 12.29 16.24 10.77
C ILE A 26 13.52 15.32 10.77
N LEU A 27 14.70 15.85 10.44
CA LEU A 27 15.93 15.06 10.40
C LEU A 27 16.34 14.59 11.80
N GLU A 28 16.26 15.47 12.80
CA GLU A 28 16.60 15.10 14.18
C GLU A 28 15.53 14.21 14.83
N ALA A 29 14.26 14.35 14.47
CA ALA A 29 13.22 13.40 14.86
C ALA A 29 13.52 11.99 14.34
N ARG A 30 13.99 11.86 13.10
CA ARG A 30 14.42 10.56 12.55
C ARG A 30 15.61 10.01 13.35
N HIS A 31 16.59 10.83 13.67
CA HIS A 31 17.75 10.43 14.48
C HIS A 31 17.33 9.95 15.88
N TYR A 32 16.39 10.64 16.52
CA TYR A 32 15.82 10.25 17.79
C TYR A 32 15.11 8.88 17.71
N ILE A 33 14.21 8.69 16.73
CA ILE A 33 13.51 7.43 16.51
C ILE A 33 14.50 6.28 16.25
N GLN A 34 15.53 6.50 15.44
CA GLN A 34 16.55 5.50 15.16
C GLN A 34 17.28 5.04 16.41
N ASN A 35 17.66 5.98 17.29
CA ASN A 35 18.39 5.66 18.51
C ASN A 35 17.48 5.02 19.58
N SER A 36 16.22 5.44 19.66
CA SER A 36 15.28 4.95 20.68
C SER A 36 14.58 3.64 20.31
N LEU A 37 14.19 3.47 19.05
CA LEU A 37 13.38 2.32 18.59
C LEU A 37 14.13 1.46 17.55
N GLY A 38 15.16 1.99 16.89
CA GLY A 38 15.92 1.32 15.86
C GLY A 38 15.53 1.74 14.44
N ILE A 39 16.40 1.43 13.48
CA ILE A 39 16.28 1.89 12.09
C ILE A 39 15.04 1.35 11.37
N LYS A 40 14.50 0.21 11.79
CA LYS A 40 13.31 -0.42 11.20
C LYS A 40 12.06 0.47 11.23
N TYR A 41 11.98 1.40 12.19
CA TYR A 41 10.87 2.34 12.31
C TYR A 41 11.03 3.60 11.43
N LEU A 42 12.17 3.74 10.74
CA LEU A 42 12.40 4.79 9.75
C LEU A 42 12.22 4.32 8.30
N GLU A 43 12.21 3.01 8.07
CA GLU A 43 12.00 2.41 6.77
C GLU A 43 10.51 2.12 6.58
N ILE A 44 9.95 2.56 5.46
CA ILE A 44 8.59 2.19 5.07
C ILE A 44 8.68 0.79 4.46
N PRO A 45 8.01 -0.22 5.04
CA PRO A 45 8.00 -1.56 4.47
C PRO A 45 7.33 -1.53 3.09
N VAL A 46 7.85 -2.34 2.16
CA VAL A 46 7.19 -2.54 0.87
C VAL A 46 5.94 -3.37 1.11
N LEU A 47 4.79 -2.89 0.65
CA LEU A 47 3.53 -3.62 0.76
C LEU A 47 3.63 -4.96 0.03
N SER A 48 3.39 -6.05 0.76
CA SER A 48 3.21 -7.39 0.21
C SER A 48 1.83 -7.89 0.58
N LEU A 49 0.93 -7.99 -0.40
CA LEU A 49 -0.42 -8.53 -0.18
C LEU A 49 -0.38 -10.01 0.22
N GLU A 50 0.65 -10.75 -0.20
CA GLU A 50 0.83 -12.15 0.16
C GLU A 50 1.13 -12.31 1.66
N LEU A 51 1.99 -11.47 2.22
CA LEU A 51 2.27 -11.48 3.67
C LEU A 51 1.05 -11.05 4.49
N LEU A 52 0.32 -10.03 4.04
CA LEU A 52 -0.91 -9.60 4.72
C LEU A 52 -1.97 -10.71 4.73
N TRP A 53 -2.09 -11.45 3.63
CA TRP A 53 -2.98 -12.59 3.54
C TRP A 53 -2.54 -13.71 4.50
N GLU A 54 -1.25 -14.00 4.61
CA GLU A 54 -0.71 -15.01 5.54
C GLU A 54 -0.92 -14.64 7.02
N GLU A 55 -0.83 -13.35 7.36
CA GLU A 55 -1.13 -12.85 8.71
C GLU A 55 -2.63 -12.80 9.02
N SER A 56 -3.49 -12.85 7.99
CA SER A 56 -4.94 -12.76 8.13
C SER A 56 -5.62 -14.11 8.41
N ASN A 57 -6.80 -14.05 9.03
CA ASN A 57 -7.67 -15.21 9.26
C ASN A 57 -9.09 -14.93 8.75
N SER A 58 -9.99 -15.92 8.83
CA SER A 58 -11.37 -15.82 8.32
C SER A 58 -12.24 -14.75 9.00
N LYS A 59 -11.85 -14.29 10.21
CA LYS A 59 -12.56 -13.24 10.97
C LYS A 59 -11.93 -11.85 10.81
N THR A 60 -10.65 -11.80 10.42
CA THR A 60 -9.90 -10.56 10.24
C THR A 60 -9.98 -10.12 8.79
N SER A 61 -10.74 -9.06 8.51
CA SER A 61 -10.82 -8.53 7.15
C SER A 61 -9.56 -7.73 6.77
N LEU A 62 -9.29 -7.63 5.47
CA LEU A 62 -8.14 -6.92 4.91
C LEU A 62 -8.63 -5.61 4.27
N LEU A 63 -8.37 -4.48 4.92
CA LEU A 63 -8.85 -3.16 4.51
C LEU A 63 -7.76 -2.36 3.80
N GLY A 64 -7.94 -2.18 2.49
CA GLY A 64 -7.15 -1.30 1.65
C GLY A 64 -7.68 0.14 1.68
N LEU A 65 -6.90 1.05 2.24
CA LEU A 65 -7.19 2.48 2.17
C LEU A 65 -6.76 3.00 0.79
N LEU A 66 -7.73 3.47 0.02
CA LEU A 66 -7.52 4.02 -1.31
C LEU A 66 -6.89 5.41 -1.20
N SER A 67 -5.82 5.60 -1.96
CA SER A 67 -5.27 6.92 -2.27
C SER A 67 -5.47 7.19 -3.76
N SER A 68 -5.46 8.47 -4.17
CA SER A 68 -5.75 8.88 -5.54
C SER A 68 -4.93 8.11 -6.58
N GLY A 69 -5.58 7.22 -7.33
CA GLY A 69 -4.97 6.44 -8.41
C GLY A 69 -4.21 5.18 -7.98
N ALA A 70 -4.42 4.70 -6.76
CA ALA A 70 -3.74 3.53 -6.21
C ALA A 70 -4.72 2.46 -5.68
N ASP A 71 -5.51 1.88 -6.59
CA ASP A 71 -6.43 0.77 -6.27
C ASP A 71 -5.68 -0.58 -6.28
N PRO A 72 -5.68 -1.36 -5.16
CA PRO A 72 -5.03 -2.66 -5.08
C PRO A 72 -5.80 -3.81 -5.76
N THR A 73 -6.99 -3.57 -6.33
CA THR A 73 -7.87 -4.61 -6.90
C THR A 73 -7.14 -5.54 -7.87
N SER A 74 -6.37 -5.00 -8.82
CA SER A 74 -5.64 -5.80 -9.80
C SER A 74 -4.55 -6.68 -9.16
N ASN A 75 -3.90 -6.16 -8.12
CA ASN A 75 -2.92 -6.90 -7.32
C ASN A 75 -3.59 -8.05 -6.54
N ILE A 76 -4.77 -7.81 -5.95
CA ILE A 76 -5.56 -8.84 -5.24
C ILE A 76 -6.02 -9.94 -6.21
N GLN A 77 -6.54 -9.57 -7.39
CA GLN A 77 -6.92 -10.52 -8.43
C GLN A 77 -5.75 -11.40 -8.88
N THR A 78 -4.58 -10.79 -9.08
CA THR A 78 -3.36 -11.51 -9.47
C THR A 78 -2.93 -12.49 -8.38
N LEU A 79 -3.02 -12.08 -7.12
CA LEU A 79 -2.70 -12.93 -5.98
C LEU A 79 -3.67 -14.11 -5.84
N ALA A 80 -4.98 -13.86 -5.98
CA ALA A 80 -6.01 -14.91 -5.94
C ALA A 80 -5.77 -15.97 -7.03
N LYS A 81 -5.48 -15.53 -8.27
CA LYS A 81 -5.09 -16.42 -9.37
C LYS A 81 -3.81 -17.21 -9.06
N LYS A 82 -2.79 -16.55 -8.51
CA LYS A 82 -1.52 -17.21 -8.12
C LYS A 82 -1.74 -18.30 -7.06
N LYS A 83 -2.67 -18.09 -6.13
CA LYS A 83 -3.01 -19.05 -5.06
C LYS A 83 -4.10 -20.05 -5.48
N ASN A 84 -4.64 -19.93 -6.70
CA ASN A 84 -5.75 -20.74 -7.20
C ASN A 84 -6.98 -20.70 -6.27
N ILE A 85 -7.32 -19.50 -5.78
CA ILE A 85 -8.46 -19.26 -4.91
C ILE A 85 -9.51 -18.45 -5.68
N ASP A 86 -10.77 -18.85 -5.58
CA ASP A 86 -11.89 -18.13 -6.18
C ASP A 86 -12.06 -16.75 -5.53
N LEU A 87 -12.20 -15.72 -6.35
CA LEU A 87 -12.36 -14.33 -5.90
C LEU A 87 -13.66 -13.76 -6.49
N PHE A 88 -14.59 -13.43 -5.61
CA PHE A 88 -15.83 -12.72 -5.93
C PHE A 88 -15.64 -11.23 -5.68
N ILE A 89 -15.99 -10.40 -6.66
CA ILE A 89 -15.77 -8.95 -6.60
C ILE A 89 -17.12 -8.26 -6.70
N VAL A 90 -17.36 -7.33 -5.77
CA VAL A 90 -18.54 -6.46 -5.79
C VAL A 90 -18.06 -5.03 -5.62
N SER A 91 -18.37 -4.18 -6.60
CA SER A 91 -18.18 -2.74 -6.44
C SER A 91 -19.39 -2.17 -5.72
N MET A 92 -19.21 -1.66 -4.50
CA MET A 92 -20.31 -1.12 -3.72
C MET A 92 -20.91 0.12 -4.38
N GLY A 93 -22.22 0.21 -4.30
CA GLY A 93 -23.06 1.22 -4.92
C GLY A 93 -24.52 0.83 -4.74
N GLN A 94 -25.43 1.63 -5.29
CA GLN A 94 -26.87 1.41 -5.10
C GLN A 94 -27.31 0.02 -5.59
N GLY A 95 -27.92 -0.78 -4.71
CA GLY A 95 -28.47 -2.10 -5.03
C GLY A 95 -27.46 -3.25 -5.07
N GLN A 96 -26.18 -2.98 -4.79
CA GLN A 96 -25.12 -4.00 -4.82
C GLN A 96 -25.04 -4.83 -3.53
N GLU A 97 -25.69 -4.35 -2.46
CA GLU A 97 -25.79 -5.05 -1.18
C GLU A 97 -26.47 -6.43 -1.31
N VAL A 98 -27.38 -6.62 -2.27
CA VAL A 98 -28.03 -7.93 -2.50
C VAL A 98 -27.02 -8.94 -3.06
N LEU A 99 -26.18 -8.51 -3.99
CA LEU A 99 -25.14 -9.34 -4.58
C LEU A 99 -24.05 -9.64 -3.55
N ALA A 100 -23.64 -8.64 -2.77
CA ALA A 100 -22.67 -8.79 -1.70
C ALA A 100 -23.11 -9.84 -0.66
N ARG A 101 -24.38 -9.82 -0.21
CA ARG A 101 -24.93 -10.83 0.70
C ARG A 101 -24.86 -12.24 0.12
N ARG A 102 -25.22 -12.40 -1.15
CA ARG A 102 -25.18 -13.71 -1.81
C ARG A 102 -23.75 -14.24 -1.86
N TYR A 103 -22.79 -13.43 -2.28
CA TYR A 103 -21.39 -13.86 -2.36
C TYR A 103 -20.76 -14.07 -0.99
N LEU A 104 -21.13 -13.30 0.03
CA LEU A 104 -20.71 -13.56 1.40
C LEU A 104 -21.16 -14.96 1.85
N GLN A 105 -22.45 -15.27 1.72
CA GLN A 105 -22.97 -16.58 2.12
C GLN A 105 -22.30 -17.72 1.36
N GLN A 106 -22.09 -17.54 0.05
CA GLN A 106 -21.40 -18.51 -0.78
C GLN A 106 -19.97 -18.73 -0.31
N THR A 107 -19.18 -17.66 -0.18
CA THR A 107 -17.75 -17.74 0.19
C THR A 107 -17.51 -18.22 1.61
N VAL A 108 -18.42 -17.95 2.54
CA VAL A 108 -18.36 -18.50 3.91
C VAL A 108 -18.50 -20.03 3.90
N GLN A 109 -19.35 -20.59 3.02
CA GLN A 109 -19.61 -22.02 2.94
C GLN A 109 -18.62 -22.77 2.04
N SER A 110 -18.31 -22.22 0.86
CA SER A 110 -17.46 -22.87 -0.14
C SER A 110 -15.98 -22.52 -0.01
N GLY A 111 -15.63 -21.57 0.85
CA GLY A 111 -14.32 -20.94 0.84
C GLY A 111 -14.17 -19.93 -0.30
N GLY A 112 -12.99 -19.33 -0.39
CA GLY A 112 -12.69 -18.28 -1.36
C GLY A 112 -12.72 -16.87 -0.79
N TRP A 113 -12.47 -15.89 -1.66
CA TRP A 113 -12.31 -14.50 -1.27
C TRP A 113 -13.48 -13.65 -1.75
N LEU A 114 -13.92 -12.73 -0.89
CA LEU A 114 -14.85 -11.67 -1.24
C LEU A 114 -14.13 -10.33 -1.22
N LEU A 115 -14.17 -9.59 -2.33
CA LEU A 115 -13.65 -8.23 -2.44
C LEU A 115 -14.81 -7.24 -2.58
N LEU A 116 -15.03 -6.42 -1.56
CA LEU A 116 -15.95 -5.28 -1.61
C LEU A 116 -15.16 -4.02 -1.95
N GLN A 117 -15.33 -3.52 -3.17
CA GLN A 117 -14.69 -2.29 -3.62
C GLN A 117 -15.50 -1.07 -3.26
N ASN A 118 -14.83 0.07 -3.04
CA ASN A 118 -15.48 1.35 -2.73
C ASN A 118 -16.47 1.24 -1.56
N ALA A 119 -16.08 0.53 -0.50
CA ALA A 119 -16.92 0.17 0.63
C ALA A 119 -17.60 1.39 1.31
N HIS A 120 -16.95 2.55 1.31
CA HIS A 120 -17.54 3.84 1.72
C HIS A 120 -18.86 4.22 1.02
N LEU A 121 -19.19 3.63 -0.14
CA LEU A 121 -20.46 3.86 -0.84
C LEU A 121 -21.62 3.01 -0.31
N GLY A 122 -21.37 2.09 0.63
CA GLY A 122 -22.36 1.16 1.19
C GLY A 122 -22.29 1.08 2.70
N LEU A 123 -22.28 2.22 3.40
CA LEU A 123 -22.07 2.31 4.85
C LEU A 123 -23.07 1.48 5.66
N ASP A 124 -24.36 1.59 5.37
CA ASP A 124 -25.42 0.84 6.07
C ASP A 124 -25.20 -0.69 5.95
N TYR A 125 -24.78 -1.14 4.77
CA TYR A 125 -24.49 -2.55 4.53
C TYR A 125 -23.24 -3.00 5.29
N LEU A 126 -22.23 -2.14 5.47
CA LEU A 126 -21.02 -2.49 6.20
C LEU A 126 -21.29 -2.77 7.67
N GLU A 127 -22.20 -2.03 8.31
CA GLU A 127 -22.60 -2.31 9.69
C GLU A 127 -23.24 -3.70 9.80
N GLU A 128 -24.24 -3.98 8.96
CA GLU A 128 -24.90 -5.29 8.88
C GLU A 128 -23.91 -6.41 8.56
N PHE A 129 -23.00 -6.17 7.61
CA PHE A 129 -21.96 -7.10 7.18
C PHE A 129 -21.06 -7.52 8.36
N HIS A 130 -20.65 -6.55 9.18
CA HIS A 130 -19.80 -6.81 10.33
C HIS A 130 -20.53 -7.61 11.40
N GLU A 131 -21.79 -7.28 11.70
CA GLU A 131 -22.62 -8.05 12.63
C GLU A 131 -22.79 -9.51 12.17
N ASN A 132 -23.07 -9.70 10.87
CA ASN A 132 -23.17 -11.02 10.26
C ASN A 132 -21.86 -11.82 10.41
N LEU A 133 -20.69 -11.21 10.13
CA LEU A 133 -19.40 -11.87 10.32
C LEU A 133 -19.11 -12.26 11.76
N ILE A 134 -19.56 -11.48 12.76
CA ILE A 134 -19.36 -11.84 14.17
C ILE A 134 -20.31 -12.96 14.60
N SER A 135 -21.56 -12.92 14.11
CA SER A 135 -22.59 -13.91 14.46
C SER A 135 -22.32 -15.31 13.90
N MET A 136 -21.51 -15.41 12.85
CA MET A 136 -21.16 -16.68 12.24
C MET A 136 -20.05 -17.37 13.04
N ASP A 137 -20.28 -18.63 13.43
CA ASP A 137 -19.31 -19.43 14.19
C ASP A 137 -18.41 -20.30 13.29
N THR A 138 -18.93 -20.70 12.13
CA THR A 138 -18.26 -21.62 11.20
C THR A 138 -17.90 -20.90 9.91
N PHE A 139 -16.61 -20.92 9.57
CA PHE A 139 -16.07 -20.43 8.31
C PHE A 139 -15.24 -21.52 7.64
N ASP A 140 -15.23 -21.52 6.32
CA ASP A 140 -14.17 -22.20 5.61
C ASP A 140 -12.79 -21.58 5.94
N PRO A 141 -11.74 -22.39 6.15
CA PRO A 141 -10.39 -21.88 6.47
C PRO A 141 -9.78 -20.98 5.38
N SER A 142 -10.18 -21.15 4.11
CA SER A 142 -9.70 -20.34 2.99
C SER A 142 -10.47 -19.02 2.83
N PHE A 143 -11.60 -18.85 3.53
CA PHE A 143 -12.45 -17.67 3.46
C PHE A 143 -11.68 -16.41 3.86
N ARG A 144 -11.66 -15.39 3.01
CA ARG A 144 -11.11 -14.06 3.35
C ARG A 144 -11.95 -12.94 2.76
N VAL A 145 -12.02 -11.83 3.49
CA VAL A 145 -12.69 -10.61 3.04
C VAL A 145 -11.65 -9.54 2.80
N TRP A 146 -11.69 -8.97 1.60
CA TRP A 146 -10.94 -7.79 1.20
C TRP A 146 -11.92 -6.62 1.04
N LEU A 147 -11.54 -5.47 1.56
CA LEU A 147 -12.31 -4.23 1.48
C LEU A 147 -11.41 -3.16 0.86
N THR A 148 -11.92 -2.36 -0.08
CA THR A 148 -11.26 -1.12 -0.47
C THR A 148 -12.14 0.07 -0.16
N THR A 149 -11.57 1.12 0.44
CA THR A 149 -12.35 2.29 0.83
C THR A 149 -11.54 3.58 0.73
N GLU A 150 -12.22 4.66 0.35
CA GLU A 150 -11.73 6.01 0.63
C GLU A 150 -12.04 6.38 2.09
N THR A 151 -11.39 7.44 2.57
CA THR A 151 -11.64 7.96 3.91
C THR A 151 -13.04 8.53 4.01
N HIS A 152 -13.84 8.04 4.96
CA HIS A 152 -15.19 8.53 5.21
C HIS A 152 -15.41 8.69 6.72
N SER A 153 -16.08 9.78 7.14
CA SER A 153 -16.29 10.11 8.57
C SER A 153 -17.22 9.14 9.28
N GLU A 154 -18.19 8.59 8.56
CA GLU A 154 -19.20 7.65 9.08
C GLU A 154 -18.84 6.19 8.79
N PHE A 155 -17.58 5.91 8.42
CA PHE A 155 -17.17 4.53 8.18
C PHE A 155 -17.19 3.72 9.49
N ALA A 156 -17.76 2.52 9.45
CA ALA A 156 -17.94 1.66 10.62
C ALA A 156 -16.62 1.42 11.37
N ILE A 157 -16.54 1.93 12.61
CA ILE A 157 -15.35 1.84 13.47
C ILE A 157 -15.03 0.38 13.81
N GLN A 158 -16.05 -0.45 13.91
CA GLN A 158 -15.92 -1.85 14.28
C GLN A 158 -15.14 -2.63 13.20
N ILE A 159 -15.44 -2.40 11.92
CA ILE A 159 -14.63 -2.92 10.81
C ILE A 159 -13.21 -2.39 10.90
N LEU A 160 -13.05 -1.09 11.17
CA LEU A 160 -11.71 -0.53 11.35
C LEU A 160 -10.98 -1.22 12.51
N GLN A 161 -11.63 -1.65 13.58
CA GLN A 161 -10.93 -2.33 14.68
C GLN A 161 -10.57 -3.78 14.33
N SER A 162 -11.48 -4.51 13.68
CA SER A 162 -11.34 -5.94 13.37
C SER A 162 -10.54 -6.25 12.10
N SER A 163 -10.00 -5.23 11.41
CA SER A 163 -9.31 -5.41 10.13
C SER A 163 -7.80 -5.17 10.19
N ILE A 164 -7.04 -5.82 9.31
CA ILE A 164 -5.67 -5.42 8.99
C ILE A 164 -5.75 -4.30 7.95
N LYS A 165 -5.08 -3.16 8.22
CA LYS A 165 -5.14 -1.98 7.36
C LYS A 165 -3.87 -1.86 6.57
N PHE A 166 -4.01 -1.59 5.29
CA PHE A 166 -2.87 -1.33 4.42
C PHE A 166 -3.18 -0.22 3.44
N THR A 167 -2.13 0.41 2.96
CA THR A 167 -2.20 1.48 1.97
C THR A 167 -1.34 1.08 0.77
N ASN A 168 -1.89 1.10 -0.44
CA ASN A 168 -1.14 0.80 -1.66
C ASN A 168 -0.39 2.04 -2.18
N GLU A 169 0.32 2.75 -1.31
CA GLU A 169 1.01 3.97 -1.70
C GLU A 169 2.25 3.68 -2.57
N PRO A 170 2.57 4.58 -3.52
CA PRO A 170 3.84 4.50 -4.21
C PRO A 170 4.99 4.66 -3.19
N PRO A 171 6.06 3.86 -3.31
CA PRO A 171 7.18 3.90 -2.38
C PRO A 171 7.79 5.29 -2.36
N GLN A 172 8.10 5.80 -1.17
CA GLN A 172 8.66 7.13 -1.01
C GLN A 172 10.18 7.11 -1.01
N GLY A 173 10.77 7.94 -1.86
CA GLY A 173 12.21 8.13 -2.03
C GLY A 173 12.79 7.30 -3.16
N VAL A 174 13.87 7.79 -3.76
CA VAL A 174 14.51 7.20 -4.95
C VAL A 174 14.91 5.73 -4.70
N ARG A 175 15.48 5.42 -3.53
CA ARG A 175 15.89 4.06 -3.16
C ARG A 175 14.70 3.10 -3.11
N ALA A 176 13.58 3.53 -2.53
CA ALA A 176 12.38 2.70 -2.40
C ALA A 176 11.68 2.53 -3.76
N GLY A 177 11.65 3.59 -4.59
CA GLY A 177 11.22 3.52 -5.99
C GLY A 177 11.99 2.49 -6.79
N LEU A 178 13.33 2.52 -6.71
CA LEU A 178 14.19 1.52 -7.35
C LEU A 178 13.89 0.10 -6.86
N LYS A 179 13.82 -0.13 -5.55
CA LYS A 179 13.50 -1.45 -4.99
C LYS A 179 12.17 -1.99 -5.54
N ARG A 180 11.15 -1.14 -5.66
CA ARG A 180 9.86 -1.53 -6.26
C ARG A 180 10.01 -1.91 -7.74
N THR A 181 10.66 -1.08 -8.54
CA THR A 181 10.85 -1.36 -9.97
C THR A 181 11.62 -2.66 -10.18
N TYR A 182 12.69 -2.88 -9.42
CA TYR A 182 13.45 -4.13 -9.46
C TYR A 182 12.66 -5.33 -8.94
N GLY A 183 11.76 -5.14 -7.97
CA GLY A 183 10.86 -6.21 -7.50
C GLY A 183 9.86 -6.70 -8.56
N LEU A 184 9.64 -5.93 -9.63
CA LEU A 184 8.80 -6.34 -10.77
C LEU A 184 9.60 -7.16 -11.82
N ILE A 185 10.93 -7.20 -11.74
CA ILE A 185 11.80 -7.82 -12.72
C ILE A 185 12.24 -9.19 -12.19
N THR A 186 11.88 -10.26 -12.89
CA THR A 186 12.34 -11.61 -12.56
C THR A 186 13.80 -11.81 -12.99
N GLN A 187 14.47 -12.79 -12.37
CA GLN A 187 15.86 -13.14 -12.74
C GLN A 187 15.98 -13.47 -14.23
N ASP A 188 15.01 -14.22 -14.77
CA ASP A 188 14.97 -14.59 -16.18
C ASP A 188 14.92 -13.37 -17.11
N LYS A 189 14.13 -12.34 -16.77
CA LYS A 189 14.09 -11.07 -17.53
C LYS A 189 15.39 -10.30 -17.44
N LEU A 190 16.09 -10.40 -16.32
CA LEU A 190 17.37 -9.72 -16.10
C LEU A 190 18.51 -10.39 -16.89
N GLU A 191 18.40 -11.69 -17.14
CA GLU A 191 19.39 -12.49 -17.87
C GLU A 191 19.05 -12.70 -19.36
N TYR A 192 17.83 -12.35 -19.78
CA TYR A 192 17.36 -12.51 -21.17
C TYR A 192 18.27 -11.87 -22.23
N ILE A 193 18.90 -10.74 -21.89
CA ILE A 193 19.84 -10.05 -22.78
C ILE A 193 21.25 -10.19 -22.22
N GLU A 194 22.10 -10.94 -22.91
CA GLU A 194 23.48 -11.24 -22.50
C GLU A 194 24.46 -10.06 -22.69
N THR A 195 24.02 -8.94 -23.28
CA THR A 195 24.90 -7.80 -23.53
C THR A 195 25.33 -7.10 -22.24
N ILE A 196 26.59 -6.66 -22.19
CA ILE A 196 27.15 -5.92 -21.04
C ILE A 196 26.44 -4.59 -20.75
N TYR A 197 25.75 -4.02 -21.75
CA TYR A 197 25.05 -2.74 -21.64
C TYR A 197 23.65 -2.84 -21.05
N TRP A 198 23.06 -4.05 -21.05
CA TRP A 198 21.68 -4.26 -20.61
C TRP A 198 21.46 -3.86 -19.15
N ARG A 199 22.29 -4.37 -18.23
CA ARG A 199 22.14 -4.11 -16.78
C ARG A 199 22.34 -2.62 -16.42
N PRO A 200 23.36 -1.91 -16.95
CA PRO A 200 23.48 -0.47 -16.76
C PRO A 200 22.30 0.33 -17.34
N LEU A 201 21.81 -0.02 -18.52
CA LEU A 201 20.66 0.65 -19.15
C LEU A 201 19.39 0.46 -18.33
N LEU A 202 19.14 -0.76 -17.85
CA LEU A 202 18.02 -1.10 -16.98
C LEU A 202 18.05 -0.28 -15.69
N TYR A 203 19.23 -0.18 -15.07
CA TYR A 203 19.44 0.64 -13.88
C TYR A 203 19.18 2.12 -14.16
N ALA A 204 19.79 2.68 -15.21
CA ALA A 204 19.64 4.10 -15.57
C ALA A 204 18.17 4.45 -15.84
N THR A 205 17.44 3.57 -16.52
CA THR A 205 16.01 3.77 -16.81
C THR A 205 15.16 3.67 -15.55
N SER A 206 15.43 2.68 -14.68
CA SER A 206 14.73 2.52 -13.39
C SER A 206 15.00 3.69 -12.44
N PHE A 207 16.23 4.21 -12.45
CA PHE A 207 16.64 5.37 -11.67
C PHE A 207 15.94 6.63 -12.15
N LEU A 208 15.92 6.86 -13.47
CA LEU A 208 15.20 7.96 -14.08
C LEU A 208 13.71 7.90 -13.71
N HIS A 209 13.05 6.76 -13.90
CA HIS A 209 11.64 6.58 -13.52
C HIS A 209 11.39 6.94 -12.05
N SER A 210 12.25 6.48 -11.14
CA SER A 210 12.15 6.77 -9.70
C SER A 210 12.28 8.27 -9.41
N ILE A 211 13.21 8.97 -10.08
CA ILE A 211 13.35 10.42 -9.95
C ILE A 211 12.10 11.14 -10.45
N LEU A 212 11.58 10.77 -11.62
CA LEU A 212 10.40 11.42 -12.20
C LEU A 212 9.19 11.32 -11.28
N GLN A 213 8.98 10.15 -10.65
CA GLN A 213 7.93 9.95 -9.66
C GLN A 213 8.16 10.81 -8.40
N GLU A 214 9.37 10.82 -7.85
CA GLU A 214 9.69 11.63 -6.66
C GLU A 214 9.53 13.14 -6.91
N ARG A 215 9.87 13.61 -8.11
CA ARG A 215 9.69 15.03 -8.48
C ARG A 215 8.23 15.48 -8.41
N ARG A 216 7.25 14.57 -8.51
CA ARG A 216 5.81 14.90 -8.38
C ARG A 216 5.48 15.54 -7.03
N LYS A 217 6.24 15.25 -5.98
CA LYS A 217 6.03 15.77 -4.63
C LYS A 217 6.33 17.27 -4.48
N PHE A 218 7.11 17.83 -5.40
CA PHE A 218 7.52 19.24 -5.34
C PHE A 218 6.56 20.17 -6.08
N GLY A 219 5.38 19.67 -6.48
CA GLY A 219 4.36 20.47 -7.16
C GLY A 219 4.92 21.20 -8.38
N PRO A 220 4.67 22.52 -8.53
CA PRO A 220 5.20 23.33 -9.63
C PRO A 220 6.72 23.34 -9.76
N LEU A 221 7.47 23.19 -8.66
CA LEU A 221 8.96 23.13 -8.70
C LEU A 221 9.46 21.79 -9.28
N GLY A 222 8.66 20.74 -9.11
CA GLY A 222 8.93 19.43 -9.68
C GLY A 222 8.56 19.38 -11.16
N TRP A 223 7.34 19.82 -11.46
CA TRP A 223 6.73 19.79 -12.79
C TRP A 223 5.82 21.00 -13.00
N ASN A 224 6.01 21.73 -14.10
CA ASN A 224 5.13 22.86 -14.47
C ASN A 224 3.67 22.39 -14.74
N ILE A 225 3.49 21.14 -15.18
CA ILE A 225 2.19 20.49 -15.37
C ILE A 225 2.22 19.17 -14.57
N PRO A 226 1.22 18.87 -13.72
CA PRO A 226 1.22 17.65 -12.91
C PRO A 226 1.44 16.40 -13.76
N TYR A 227 2.44 15.59 -13.42
CA TYR A 227 2.88 14.43 -14.20
C TYR A 227 1.73 13.45 -14.56
N GLY A 228 0.78 13.22 -13.66
CA GLY A 228 -0.37 12.34 -13.91
C GLY A 228 -1.35 12.85 -14.98
N LYS A 229 -1.26 14.12 -15.38
CA LYS A 229 -2.07 14.72 -16.45
C LYS A 229 -1.31 14.77 -17.80
N ILE A 230 -0.04 14.36 -17.83
CA ILE A 230 0.77 14.35 -19.04
C ILE A 230 0.45 13.06 -19.82
N LYS A 231 -0.50 13.14 -20.76
CA LYS A 231 -0.98 12.02 -21.60
C LYS A 231 0.09 11.43 -22.56
N LYS A 232 1.37 11.81 -22.46
CA LYS A 232 2.40 11.60 -23.49
C LYS A 232 3.81 11.27 -22.98
N PHE A 233 3.96 10.66 -21.80
CA PHE A 233 5.27 10.13 -21.39
C PHE A 233 5.30 8.60 -21.39
N ILE A 234 6.13 8.06 -22.29
CA ILE A 234 6.37 6.62 -22.59
C ILE A 234 7.22 5.94 -21.50
N LEU A 235 7.65 6.67 -20.47
CA LEU A 235 8.58 6.18 -19.43
C LEU A 235 7.89 5.66 -18.15
N ASP A 236 6.61 5.30 -18.23
CA ASP A 236 6.01 4.53 -17.14
C ASP A 236 6.42 3.06 -17.28
N LEU A 237 7.47 2.70 -16.55
CA LEU A 237 8.01 1.33 -16.55
C LEU A 237 6.99 0.30 -16.04
N ASN A 238 5.93 0.72 -15.34
CA ASN A 238 4.85 -0.19 -14.98
C ASN A 238 4.16 -0.78 -16.22
N TYR A 239 4.16 -0.07 -17.35
CA TYR A 239 3.66 -0.57 -18.64
C TYR A 239 4.75 -1.25 -19.47
N PHE A 240 6.00 -0.81 -19.36
CA PHE A 240 7.11 -1.36 -20.15
C PHE A 240 7.41 -2.83 -19.83
N PHE A 241 7.32 -3.25 -18.55
CA PHE A 241 7.57 -4.64 -18.15
C PHE A 241 6.35 -5.56 -18.17
N GLN A 242 5.17 -5.05 -18.58
CA GLN A 242 3.95 -5.83 -18.75
C GLN A 242 3.89 -6.56 -20.11
N TRP A 243 4.79 -6.24 -21.03
CA TRP A 243 5.04 -6.97 -22.27
C TRP A 243 6.31 -7.83 -22.12
#